data_AF-A0A645ILY0-F1
#
_entry.id   AF-A0A645ILY0-F1
#
_cell.length_a   1.000
_cell.length_b   1.000
_cell.length_c   1.000
_cell.angle_alpha   90.00
_cell.angle_beta   90.00
_cell.angle_gamma   90.00
#
_symmetry.space_group_name_H-M   'P 1'
#
loop_
_entity.id
_entity.type
_entity.pdbx_description
1 polymer ?
#
loop_
_entity_poly.entity_id
_entity_poly.type
_entity_poly.pdbx_seq_one_letter_code
_entity_poly.pdbx_strand_id
1 'polypeptide(L)'
;MEIVPNDDTAIVDLLKILWSLNDIDTVAKGVLAAEFIWGENLNLIPGLTSKLTFYLRLIDEFGMKEAVRTIVSKRYNLSVNMDFDLPHFE
;
A
#
# COMPACT_ATOMS: atom_id res chain seq x y z
N MET A 1 17.80 -4.16 18.16
CA MET A 1 18.09 -3.07 17.22
C MET A 1 16.76 -2.50 16.80
N GLU A 2 16.56 -1.20 17.01
CA GLU A 2 15.36 -0.51 16.54
C GLU A 2 15.55 -0.16 15.06
N ILE A 3 14.50 -0.31 14.25
CA ILE A 3 14.52 0.08 12.84
C ILE A 3 13.96 1.50 12.76
N VAL A 4 14.82 2.45 12.43
CA VAL A 4 14.45 3.87 12.30
C VAL A 4 14.51 4.26 10.81
N PRO A 5 13.43 4.82 10.24
CA PRO A 5 13.46 5.36 8.88
C PRO A 5 14.50 6.48 8.72
N ASN A 6 15.23 6.48 7.60
CA ASN A 6 16.23 7.51 7.26
C ASN A 6 15.68 8.48 6.20
N ASP A 7 14.43 8.89 6.37
CA ASP A 7 13.72 9.85 5.52
C ASP A 7 13.62 11.21 6.20
N ASP A 8 13.18 12.23 5.44
CA ASP A 8 12.89 13.55 5.98
C ASP A 8 11.89 13.46 7.15
N THR A 9 12.13 14.24 8.21
CA THR A 9 11.29 14.24 9.41
C THR A 9 9.82 14.52 9.10
N ALA A 10 9.53 15.44 8.17
CA ALA A 10 8.15 15.75 7.80
C ALA A 10 7.44 14.55 7.14
N ILE A 11 8.15 13.74 6.36
CA ILE A 11 7.62 12.51 5.76
C ILE A 11 7.34 11.48 6.84
N VAL A 12 8.31 11.25 7.73
CA VAL A 12 8.18 10.27 8.81
C VAL A 12 7.04 10.63 9.76
N ASP A 13 6.88 11.90 10.10
CA ASP A 13 5.81 12.37 11.00
C ASP A 13 4.44 12.25 10.35
N LEU A 14 4.30 12.58 9.06
CA LEU A 14 3.08 12.33 8.31
C LEU A 14 2.71 10.84 8.35
N LEU A 15 3.65 9.96 8.03
CA LEU A 15 3.40 8.52 8.00
C LEU A 15 3.02 7.99 9.38
N LYS A 16 3.68 8.42 10.46
CA LYS A 16 3.31 8.06 11.84
C LYS A 16 1.87 8.44 12.15
N ILE A 17 1.45 9.67 11.79
CA ILE A 17 0.06 10.12 11.99
C ILE A 17 -0.90 9.24 11.22
N LEU A 18 -0.68 9.03 9.91
CA LEU A 18 -1.56 8.23 9.08
C LEU A 18 -1.70 6.79 9.58
N TRP A 19 -0.58 6.12 9.89
CA TRP A 19 -0.59 4.75 10.37
C TRP A 19 -1.19 4.62 11.78
N SER A 20 -1.16 5.67 12.61
CA SER A 20 -1.82 5.66 13.92
C SER A 20 -3.35 5.57 13.85
N LEU A 21 -3.95 5.89 12.70
CA LEU A 21 -5.40 5.84 12.49
C LEU A 21 -5.93 4.41 12.29
N ASN A 22 -5.04 3.44 12.06
CA ASN A 22 -5.38 2.02 11.83
C ASN A 22 -6.46 1.82 10.76
N ASP A 23 -6.44 2.64 9.71
CA ASP A 23 -7.33 2.56 8.55
C ASP A 23 -6.55 2.68 7.24
N ILE A 24 -6.48 1.56 6.51
CA ILE A 24 -5.68 1.45 5.28
C ILE A 24 -6.16 2.41 4.19
N ASP A 25 -7.46 2.71 4.12
CA ASP A 25 -7.99 3.63 3.11
C ASP A 25 -7.55 5.07 3.40
N THR A 26 -7.57 5.48 4.66
CA THR A 26 -7.04 6.78 5.08
C THR A 26 -5.53 6.87 4.88
N VAL A 27 -4.77 5.81 5.19
CA VAL A 27 -3.33 5.76 4.91
C VAL A 27 -3.06 5.96 3.42
N ALA A 28 -3.74 5.21 2.55
CA ALA A 28 -3.55 5.31 1.10
C ALA A 28 -3.90 6.72 0.58
N LYS A 29 -5.05 7.27 0.96
CA LYS A 29 -5.48 8.61 0.56
C LYS A 29 -4.53 9.70 1.05
N GLY A 30 -4.11 9.62 2.31
CA GLY A 30 -3.23 10.60 2.95
C GLY A 30 -1.83 10.63 2.33
N VAL A 31 -1.24 9.46 2.07
CA VAL A 31 0.07 9.37 1.39
C VAL A 31 -0.02 9.92 -0.02
N LEU A 32 -1.07 9.58 -0.78
CA LEU A 32 -1.24 10.06 -2.16
C LEU A 32 -1.61 11.54 -2.24
N ALA A 33 -2.22 12.11 -1.20
CA ALA A 33 -2.56 13.54 -1.13
C ALA A 33 -1.38 14.43 -0.72
N ALA A 34 -0.25 13.85 -0.31
CA ALA A 34 0.90 14.60 0.17
C ALA A 34 1.68 15.28 -0.97
N GLU A 35 1.18 16.43 -1.44
CA GLU A 35 1.78 17.17 -2.56
C GLU A 35 3.24 17.58 -2.30
N PHE A 36 3.65 17.76 -1.04
CA PHE A 36 5.05 18.05 -0.71
C PHE A 36 6.00 16.88 -0.97
N ILE A 37 5.49 15.65 -1.09
CA ILE A 37 6.25 14.45 -1.47
C ILE A 37 6.24 14.28 -3.00
N TRP A 38 5.09 14.48 -3.63
CA TRP A 38 4.86 14.09 -5.03
C TRP A 38 4.87 15.26 -6.03
N GLY A 39 4.73 16.49 -5.56
CA GLY A 39 4.50 17.69 -6.38
C GLY A 39 3.04 17.84 -6.86
N GLU A 40 2.18 16.86 -6.61
CA GLU A 40 0.77 16.85 -7.02
C GLU A 40 -0.07 15.92 -6.11
N ASN A 41 -1.39 16.06 -6.15
CA ASN A 41 -2.30 15.14 -5.47
C ASN A 41 -2.56 13.91 -6.33
N LEU A 42 -1.90 12.80 -5.99
CA LEU A 42 -1.98 11.56 -6.75
C LEU A 42 -3.35 10.86 -6.67
N ASN A 43 -4.25 11.26 -5.74
CA ASN A 43 -5.62 10.75 -5.74
C ASN A 43 -6.42 11.16 -6.99
N LEU A 44 -5.94 12.15 -7.75
CA LEU A 44 -6.56 12.57 -9.01
C LEU A 44 -6.33 11.55 -10.14
N ILE A 45 -5.41 10.60 -9.98
CA ILE A 45 -5.15 9.54 -10.95
C ILE A 45 -6.20 8.42 -10.77
N PRO A 46 -7.06 8.16 -11.77
CA PRO A 46 -8.13 7.16 -11.64
C PRO A 46 -7.58 5.77 -11.30
N GLY A 47 -8.15 5.18 -10.24
CA GLY A 47 -7.82 3.81 -9.79
C GLY A 47 -6.51 3.67 -9.00
N LEU A 48 -5.71 4.73 -8.85
CA LEU A 48 -4.44 4.64 -8.12
C LEU A 48 -4.66 4.37 -6.62
N THR A 49 -5.55 5.12 -5.98
CA THR A 49 -5.88 4.93 -4.55
C THR A 49 -6.40 3.53 -4.27
N SER A 50 -7.36 3.03 -5.07
CA SER A 50 -7.89 1.68 -4.93
C SER A 50 -6.81 0.61 -5.07
N LYS A 51 -5.87 0.79 -6.01
CA LYS A 51 -4.77 -0.13 -6.23
C LYS A 51 -3.76 -0.13 -5.08
N LEU A 52 -3.45 1.05 -4.52
CA LEU A 52 -2.58 1.15 -3.36
C LEU A 52 -3.22 0.49 -2.13
N THR A 53 -4.49 0.81 -1.84
CA THR A 53 -5.28 0.17 -0.79
C THR A 53 -5.23 -1.35 -0.91
N PHE A 54 -5.47 -1.89 -2.12
CA PHE A 54 -5.44 -3.34 -2.36
C PHE A 54 -4.10 -3.96 -1.95
N TYR A 55 -2.97 -3.36 -2.37
CA TYR A 55 -1.66 -3.90 -2.00
C TYR A 55 -1.34 -3.76 -0.52
N LEU A 56 -1.73 -2.65 0.12
CA LEU A 56 -1.56 -2.49 1.55
C LEU A 56 -2.34 -3.55 2.33
N ARG A 57 -3.60 -3.82 1.96
CA ARG A 57 -4.41 -4.89 2.58
C ARG A 57 -3.79 -6.27 2.36
N LEU A 58 -3.29 -6.53 1.15
CA LEU A 58 -2.63 -7.81 0.83
C LEU A 58 -1.36 -8.04 1.67
N ILE A 59 -0.59 -6.97 1.91
CA ILE A 59 0.60 -7.03 2.76
C ILE A 59 0.23 -7.20 4.24
N ASP A 60 -0.80 -6.49 4.71
CA ASP A 60 -1.26 -6.56 6.10
C ASP A 60 -1.81 -7.95 6.45
N GLU A 61 -2.60 -8.53 5.54
CA GLU A 61 -3.28 -9.82 5.77
C GLU A 61 -2.37 -11.03 5.53
N PHE A 62 -1.55 -11.01 4.47
CA PHE A 62 -0.77 -12.19 4.03
C PHE A 62 0.74 -11.98 4.04
N GLY A 63 1.20 -10.77 4.33
CA GLY A 63 2.62 -10.42 4.32
C GLY A 63 3.18 -10.09 2.93
N MET A 64 4.34 -9.43 2.93
CA MET A 64 5.00 -8.93 1.72
C MET A 64 5.30 -10.02 0.69
N LYS A 65 5.78 -11.19 1.13
CA LYS A 65 6.17 -12.29 0.22
C LYS A 65 4.98 -12.78 -0.61
N GLU A 66 3.84 -12.97 0.04
CA GLU A 66 2.62 -13.45 -0.62
C GLU A 66 2.01 -12.37 -1.51
N ALA A 67 2.06 -11.11 -1.08
CA ALA A 67 1.64 -9.99 -1.91
C ALA A 67 2.43 -9.91 -3.23
N VAL A 68 3.77 -10.05 -3.17
CA VAL A 68 4.63 -10.06 -4.36
C VAL A 68 4.36 -11.29 -5.23
N ARG A 69 4.19 -12.48 -4.64
CA ARG A 69 3.85 -13.70 -5.39
C ARG A 69 2.58 -13.53 -6.21
N THR A 70 1.52 -12.96 -5.62
CA THR A 70 0.26 -12.68 -6.30
C THR A 70 0.45 -11.76 -7.51
N ILE A 71 1.20 -10.66 -7.35
CA ILE A 71 1.46 -9.70 -8.43
C ILE A 71 2.21 -10.35 -9.59
N VAL A 72 3.30 -11.06 -9.28
CA VAL A 72 4.15 -11.71 -10.27
C VAL A 72 3.38 -12.80 -11.02
N SER A 73 2.67 -13.66 -10.30
CA SER A 73 1.91 -14.74 -10.93
C SER A 73 0.81 -14.22 -11.86
N LYS A 74 0.08 -13.17 -11.45
CA LYS A 74 -0.90 -12.51 -12.33
C LYS A 74 -0.25 -11.96 -13.59
N ARG A 75 0.93 -11.35 -13.47
CA ARG A 75 1.67 -10.74 -14.59
C ARG A 75 2.14 -11.76 -15.65
N TYR A 76 2.40 -13.00 -15.23
CA TYR A 76 2.86 -14.10 -16.09
C TYR A 76 1.79 -15.18 -16.34
N ASN A 77 0.54 -14.93 -15.92
CA ASN A 77 -0.58 -15.87 -16.04
C ASN A 77 -0.26 -17.27 -15.46
N LEU A 78 0.44 -17.31 -14.32
CA LEU A 78 0.81 -18.55 -13.64
C LEU A 78 -0.35 -19.04 -12.78
N SER A 79 -0.67 -20.33 -12.88
CA SER A 79 -1.54 -21.00 -11.91
C SER A 79 -0.74 -21.20 -10.63
N VAL A 80 -1.03 -20.40 -9.61
CA VAL A 80 -0.53 -20.62 -8.25
C VAL A 80 -1.68 -21.15 -7.43
N ASN A 81 -1.46 -22.30 -6.80
CA ASN A 81 -2.27 -22.66 -5.66
C ASN A 81 -1.99 -21.60 -4.59
N MET A 82 -2.99 -20.79 -4.29
CA MET A 82 -2.95 -19.93 -3.11
C MET A 82 -3.70 -20.68 -2.03
N ASP A 83 -3.06 -20.85 -0.87
CA ASP A 83 -3.69 -21.47 0.29
C ASP A 83 -4.66 -20.49 1.00
N PHE A 84 -5.06 -19.41 0.30
CA PHE A 84 -5.88 -18.31 0.78
C PHE A 84 -6.64 -17.65 -0.38
N ASP A 85 -7.81 -17.09 -0.06
CA ASP A 85 -8.62 -16.31 -1.00
C ASP A 85 -8.06 -14.90 -1.14
N LEU A 86 -7.90 -14.43 -2.38
CA LEU A 86 -7.53 -13.03 -2.59
C LEU A 86 -8.70 -12.11 -2.29
N PRO A 87 -8.46 -10.95 -1.66
CA PRO A 87 -9.48 -9.93 -1.56
C PRO A 87 -9.98 -9.58 -2.96
N HIS A 88 -11.31 -9.62 -3.13
CA HIS A 88 -11.93 -9.35 -4.42
C HIS A 88 -11.75 -7.88 -4.81
N PHE A 89 -11.53 -7.65 -6.11
CA PHE A 89 -11.65 -6.34 -6.73
C PHE A 89 -13.15 -6.08 -6.96
N GLU A 90 -13.71 -5.02 -6.37
CA GLU A 90 -14.92 -4.39 -6.93
C GLU A 90 -14.54 -3.50 -8.12
#